data_AF-A0A848G7S2-F1
#
_entry.id   AF-A0A848G7S2-F1
#
_cell.length_a   1.000
_cell.length_b   1.000
_cell.length_c   1.000
_cell.angle_alpha   90.00
_cell.angle_beta   90.00
_cell.angle_gamma   90.00
#
_symmetry.space_group_name_H-M   'P 1'
#
loop_
_entity.id
_entity.type
_entity.pdbx_description
1 polymer ?
#
loop_
_entity_poly.entity_id
_entity_poly.type
_entity_poly.pdbx_seq_one_letter_code
_entity_poly.pdbx_strand_id
1 'polypeptide(L)'
;MLESEDKTTALLVKLNRLTSLDKIVWQVTDPPRTLARGTDDVIPFFMYATHKGKHFGLFQQRYQSYDGEHERFYWSEQVVLAILDYDGRVLWETSSYSSALADLFETARRKVANVDGLIEDLLGDDEEEI
;
A
#
# COMPACT_ATOMS: atom_id res chain seq x y z
N MET A 1 -17.26 -16.47 9.40
CA MET A 1 -16.28 -16.18 8.34
C MET A 1 -16.56 -14.86 7.64
N LEU A 2 -17.83 -14.48 7.39
CA LEU A 2 -18.20 -13.15 6.84
C LEU A 2 -17.82 -11.96 7.74
N GLU A 3 -17.97 -12.08 9.07
CA GLU A 3 -17.70 -10.93 9.98
C GLU A 3 -16.27 -10.39 9.96
N SER A 4 -15.26 -11.21 9.62
CA SER A 4 -13.86 -10.78 9.59
C SER A 4 -13.50 -10.02 8.32
N GLU A 5 -14.11 -10.38 7.18
CA GLU A 5 -13.93 -9.69 5.90
C GLU A 5 -14.56 -8.30 5.95
N ASP A 6 -15.75 -8.18 6.55
CA ASP A 6 -16.44 -6.90 6.74
C ASP A 6 -15.63 -5.95 7.63
N LYS A 7 -15.06 -6.46 8.74
CA LYS A 7 -14.20 -5.67 9.64
C LYS A 7 -12.90 -5.24 8.98
N THR A 8 -12.31 -6.10 8.16
CA THR A 8 -11.09 -5.77 7.40
C THR A 8 -11.38 -4.68 6.37
N THR A 9 -12.49 -4.80 5.64
CA THR A 9 -12.94 -3.77 4.69
C THR A 9 -13.20 -2.44 5.40
N ALA A 10 -13.88 -2.46 6.55
CA ALA A 10 -14.11 -1.26 7.34
C ALA A 10 -12.82 -0.60 7.83
N LEU A 11 -11.80 -1.39 8.20
CA LEU A 11 -10.46 -0.89 8.52
C LEU A 11 -9.81 -0.20 7.32
N LEU A 12 -9.83 -0.83 6.15
CA LEU A 12 -9.25 -0.28 4.91
C LEU A 12 -9.91 1.05 4.53
N VAL A 13 -11.23 1.11 4.53
CA VAL A 13 -12.00 2.34 4.28
C VAL A 13 -11.64 3.43 5.31
N LYS A 14 -11.48 3.06 6.57
CA LYS A 14 -11.09 4.01 7.62
C LYS A 14 -9.68 4.56 7.42
N LEU A 15 -8.71 3.69 7.11
CA LEU A 15 -7.34 4.08 6.83
C LEU A 15 -7.27 4.98 5.60
N ASN A 16 -8.04 4.68 4.55
CA ASN A 16 -8.10 5.50 3.34
C ASN A 16 -8.60 6.91 3.67
N ARG A 17 -9.71 7.01 4.42
CA ARG A 17 -10.24 8.31 4.87
C ARG A 17 -9.25 9.09 5.74
N LEU A 18 -8.47 8.41 6.58
CA LEU A 18 -7.45 9.09 7.40
C LEU A 18 -6.26 9.56 6.54
N THR A 19 -5.91 8.80 5.51
CA THR A 19 -4.86 9.14 4.55
C THR A 19 -5.27 10.34 3.69
N SER A 20 -6.49 10.35 3.16
CA SER A 20 -6.99 11.46 2.34
C SER A 20 -7.10 12.78 3.11
N LEU A 21 -7.33 12.71 4.42
CA LEU A 21 -7.39 13.85 5.34
C LEU A 21 -6.03 14.20 5.98
N ASP A 22 -4.94 13.63 5.49
CA ASP A 22 -3.56 13.86 5.97
C ASP A 22 -3.37 13.56 7.48
N LYS A 23 -4.24 12.72 8.07
CA LYS A 23 -4.12 12.22 9.45
C LYS A 23 -3.22 10.99 9.56
N ILE A 24 -2.95 10.35 8.44
CA ILE A 24 -1.93 9.32 8.26
C ILE A 24 -1.09 9.79 7.09
N VAL A 25 0.19 9.99 7.34
CA VAL A 25 1.18 10.38 6.34
C VAL A 25 2.05 9.16 6.04
N TRP A 26 2.14 8.82 4.77
CA TRP A 26 2.94 7.71 4.28
C TRP A 26 4.30 8.20 3.82
N GLN A 27 5.32 7.35 3.95
CA GLN A 27 6.69 7.62 3.55
C GLN A 27 7.24 6.45 2.76
N VAL A 28 7.97 6.72 1.69
CA VAL A 28 8.69 5.69 0.93
C VAL A 28 9.94 5.33 1.70
N THR A 29 10.09 4.04 2.00
CA THR A 29 11.25 3.50 2.72
C THR A 29 11.60 2.13 2.15
N ASP A 30 12.77 1.61 2.49
CA ASP A 30 13.10 0.23 2.15
C ASP A 30 12.23 -0.74 2.96
N PRO A 31 11.76 -1.84 2.35
CA PRO A 31 11.01 -2.86 3.07
C PRO A 31 11.88 -3.47 4.18
N PRO A 32 11.32 -3.72 5.38
CA PRO A 32 12.01 -4.47 6.42
C PRO A 32 12.56 -5.79 5.89
N ARG A 33 13.80 -6.15 6.28
CA ARG A 33 14.43 -7.40 5.80
C ARG A 33 13.60 -8.63 6.10
N THR A 34 12.84 -8.60 7.19
CA THR A 34 11.92 -9.64 7.63
C THR A 34 10.74 -9.88 6.68
N LEU A 35 10.34 -8.88 5.90
CA LEU A 35 9.30 -8.99 4.87
C LEU A 35 9.80 -9.68 3.59
N ALA A 36 11.09 -9.55 3.29
CA ALA A 36 11.70 -10.11 2.06
C ALA A 36 12.46 -11.42 2.29
N ARG A 37 12.59 -11.90 3.54
CA ARG A 37 13.47 -13.03 3.87
C ARG A 37 12.71 -14.36 3.81
N GLY A 38 13.13 -15.24 2.91
CA GLY A 38 12.63 -16.62 2.83
C GLY A 38 11.58 -16.85 1.74
N THR A 39 11.29 -15.83 0.92
CA THR A 39 10.48 -15.94 -0.30
C THR A 39 11.30 -15.43 -1.49
N ASP A 40 10.95 -15.86 -2.70
CA ASP A 40 11.48 -15.29 -3.95
C ASP A 40 10.67 -14.04 -4.38
N ASP A 41 9.88 -13.48 -3.46
CA ASP A 41 9.01 -12.36 -3.75
C ASP A 41 9.80 -11.05 -3.82
N VAL A 42 9.36 -10.17 -4.70
CA VAL A 42 9.96 -8.86 -4.90
C VAL A 42 8.99 -7.79 -4.42
N ILE A 43 9.45 -6.93 -3.52
CA ILE A 43 8.71 -5.75 -3.06
C ILE A 43 9.34 -4.52 -3.71
N PRO A 44 8.90 -4.09 -4.91
CA PRO A 44 9.51 -2.98 -5.64
C PRO A 44 9.21 -1.61 -5.01
N PHE A 45 8.12 -1.50 -4.26
CA PHE A 45 7.65 -0.24 -3.70
C PHE A 45 7.01 -0.47 -2.35
N PHE A 46 7.55 0.19 -1.32
CA PHE A 46 7.11 0.06 0.05
C PHE A 46 6.85 1.44 0.67
N MET A 47 5.63 1.61 1.18
CA MET A 47 5.23 2.78 1.95
C MET A 47 5.03 2.40 3.41
N TYR A 48 5.46 3.29 4.29
CA TYR A 48 5.38 3.13 5.73
C TYR A 48 4.59 4.26 6.37
N ALA A 49 3.79 3.95 7.38
CA ALA A 49 3.14 4.94 8.21
C ALA A 49 3.02 4.49 9.66
N THR A 50 2.92 5.47 10.57
CA THR A 50 2.64 5.21 11.99
C THR A 50 1.37 5.93 12.42
N HIS A 51 0.46 5.24 13.11
CA HIS A 51 -0.74 5.84 13.67
C HIS A 51 -1.07 5.21 15.03
N LYS A 52 -1.20 6.04 16.08
CA LYS A 52 -1.51 5.60 17.45
C LYS A 52 -0.61 4.47 17.97
N GLY A 53 0.70 4.57 17.70
CA GLY A 53 1.69 3.57 18.11
C GLY A 53 1.61 2.23 17.35
N LYS A 54 0.84 2.17 16.26
CA LYS A 54 0.84 1.05 15.31
C LYS A 54 1.63 1.43 14.07
N HIS A 55 2.40 0.48 13.58
CA HIS A 55 3.23 0.62 12.39
C HIS A 55 2.57 -0.14 11.24
N PHE A 56 2.48 0.51 10.10
CA PHE A 56 1.84 -0.01 8.90
C PHE A 56 2.85 -0.06 7.76
N GLY A 57 2.88 -1.17 7.04
CA GLY A 57 3.49 -1.29 5.72
C GLY A 57 2.41 -1.42 4.67
N LEU A 58 2.55 -0.71 3.55
CA LEU A 58 1.63 -0.76 2.42
C LEU A 58 2.46 -0.84 1.14
N PHE A 59 2.36 -1.95 0.42
CA PHE A 59 3.32 -2.26 -0.64
C PHE A 59 2.71 -3.11 -1.75
N GLN A 60 3.38 -3.09 -2.91
CA GLN A 60 3.16 -4.07 -3.96
C GLN A 60 4.14 -5.22 -3.78
N GLN A 61 3.66 -6.44 -3.96
CA GLN A 61 4.44 -7.66 -3.91
C GLN A 61 4.30 -8.39 -5.24
N ARG A 62 5.43 -8.74 -5.85
CA ARG A 62 5.51 -9.64 -7.00
C ARG A 62 5.84 -11.03 -6.51
N TYR A 63 5.05 -12.01 -6.92
CA TYR A 63 5.19 -13.40 -6.50
C TYR A 63 4.99 -14.33 -7.70
N GLN A 64 5.52 -15.55 -7.60
CA GLN A 64 5.29 -16.57 -8.63
C GLN A 64 4.03 -17.37 -8.33
N SER A 65 3.11 -17.38 -9.28
CA SER A 65 1.92 -18.23 -9.28
C SER A 65 2.12 -19.39 -10.23
N TYR A 66 1.64 -20.57 -9.87
CA TYR A 66 1.66 -21.75 -10.74
C TYR A 66 0.32 -21.88 -11.47
N ASP A 67 0.37 -21.90 -12.80
CA ASP A 67 -0.75 -22.24 -13.68
C ASP A 67 -0.74 -23.75 -13.92
N GLY A 68 -1.65 -24.46 -13.26
CA GLY A 68 -1.76 -25.92 -13.38
C GLY A 68 -2.29 -26.41 -14.72
N GLU A 69 -2.99 -25.56 -15.48
CA GLU A 69 -3.50 -25.94 -16.81
C GLU A 69 -2.41 -25.88 -17.87
N HIS A 70 -1.49 -24.93 -17.74
CA HIS A 70 -0.39 -24.70 -18.70
C HIS A 70 0.98 -25.14 -18.16
N GLU A 71 1.02 -25.81 -17.00
CA GLU A 71 2.22 -26.31 -16.31
C GLU A 71 3.37 -25.29 -16.23
N ARG A 72 3.05 -24.02 -15.94
CA ARG A 72 4.03 -22.93 -15.96
C ARG A 72 3.90 -21.98 -14.78
N PHE A 73 5.03 -21.43 -14.35
CA PHE A 73 5.03 -20.30 -13.42
C PHE A 73 4.87 -18.98 -14.18
N TYR A 74 4.12 -18.06 -13.60
CA TYR A 74 4.00 -16.69 -14.09
C TYR A 74 4.10 -15.71 -12.92
N TRP A 75 4.66 -14.53 -13.20
CA TRP A 75 4.72 -13.46 -12.22
C TRP A 75 3.35 -12.84 -12.04
N SER A 76 2.93 -12.75 -10.79
CA SER A 76 1.70 -12.08 -10.36
C SER A 76 2.07 -10.91 -9.46
N GLU A 77 1.17 -9.93 -9.36
CA GLU A 77 1.32 -8.80 -8.44
C GLU A 77 0.10 -8.73 -7.51
N GLN A 78 0.33 -8.33 -6.26
CA GLN A 78 -0.72 -8.01 -5.31
C GLN A 78 -0.34 -6.80 -4.47
N VAL A 79 -1.34 -6.08 -3.98
CA VAL A 79 -1.17 -5.03 -2.96
C VAL A 79 -1.35 -5.68 -1.61
N VAL A 80 -0.49 -5.32 -0.66
CA VAL A 80 -0.50 -5.84 0.71
C VAL A 80 -0.51 -4.68 1.70
N LEU A 81 -1.41 -4.77 2.69
CA LEU A 81 -1.33 -3.98 3.92
C LEU A 81 -0.84 -4.90 5.05
N ALA A 82 0.23 -4.51 5.72
CA ALA A 82 0.78 -5.19 6.88
C ALA A 82 0.78 -4.29 8.13
N ILE A 83 0.50 -4.88 9.29
CA ILE A 83 0.79 -4.30 10.60
C ILE A 83 2.11 -4.89 11.06
N LEU A 84 3.03 -4.01 11.44
CA LEU A 84 4.39 -4.36 11.82
C LEU A 84 4.63 -4.13 13.32
N ASP A 85 5.53 -4.90 13.90
CA ASP A 85 6.14 -4.56 15.19
C ASP A 85 7.28 -3.53 15.02
N TYR A 86 7.93 -3.18 16.13
CA TYR A 86 9.07 -2.26 16.13
C TYR A 86 10.30 -2.81 15.40
N ASP A 87 10.42 -4.14 15.24
CA ASP A 87 11.50 -4.81 14.53
C ASP A 87 11.19 -4.99 13.04
N GLY A 88 10.02 -4.53 12.57
CA GLY A 88 9.57 -4.69 11.18
C GLY A 88 9.03 -6.09 10.85
N ARG A 89 8.72 -6.91 11.86
CA ARG A 89 8.09 -8.22 11.66
C ARG A 89 6.60 -8.05 11.41
N VAL A 90 6.06 -8.85 10.49
CA VAL A 90 4.63 -8.85 10.19
C VAL A 90 3.87 -9.49 11.36
N LEU A 91 3.01 -8.70 12.01
CA LEU A 91 2.08 -9.18 13.03
C LEU A 91 0.74 -9.62 12.42
N TRP A 92 0.35 -8.96 11.33
CA TRP A 92 -0.86 -9.23 10.58
C TRP A 92 -0.74 -8.63 9.19
N GLU A 93 -1.32 -9.26 8.18
CA GLU A 93 -1.40 -8.70 6.83
C GLU A 93 -2.70 -9.08 6.14
N THR A 94 -3.05 -8.31 5.11
CA THR A 94 -4.09 -8.65 4.15
C THR A 94 -3.62 -8.28 2.75
N SER A 95 -3.86 -9.19 1.80
CA SER A 95 -3.53 -9.01 0.38
C SER A 95 -4.68 -9.36 -0.54
N SER A 96 -5.88 -9.60 0.02
CA SER A 96 -7.06 -9.95 -0.77
C SER A 96 -7.42 -8.82 -1.73
N TYR A 97 -7.80 -9.21 -2.96
CA TYR A 97 -8.28 -8.31 -4.00
C TYR A 97 -9.57 -7.63 -3.54
N SER A 98 -9.43 -6.53 -2.80
CA SER A 98 -10.52 -5.67 -2.37
C SER A 98 -10.31 -4.29 -2.97
N SER A 99 -11.38 -3.70 -3.50
CA SER A 99 -11.35 -2.32 -3.99
C SER A 99 -10.87 -1.36 -2.90
N ALA A 100 -11.26 -1.60 -1.65
CA ALA A 100 -10.85 -0.77 -0.51
C ALA A 100 -9.32 -0.76 -0.27
N LEU A 101 -8.62 -1.89 -0.50
CA LEU A 101 -7.17 -1.94 -0.39
C LEU A 101 -6.50 -1.22 -1.56
N ALA A 102 -7.02 -1.41 -2.78
CA ALA A 102 -6.53 -0.70 -3.96
C ALA A 102 -6.70 0.82 -3.82
N ASP A 103 -7.86 1.28 -3.36
CA ASP A 103 -8.16 2.70 -3.15
C ASP A 103 -7.22 3.34 -2.10
N LEU A 104 -6.95 2.62 -1.00
CA LEU A 104 -6.00 3.03 0.01
C LEU A 104 -4.59 3.16 -0.58
N PHE A 105 -4.15 2.16 -1.35
CA PHE A 105 -2.83 2.16 -1.97
C PHE A 105 -2.65 3.32 -2.94
N GLU A 106 -3.60 3.53 -3.85
CA GLU A 106 -3.53 4.63 -4.83
C GLU A 106 -3.59 6.01 -4.15
N THR A 107 -4.42 6.16 -3.11
CA THR A 107 -4.48 7.41 -2.34
C THR A 107 -3.15 7.69 -1.64
N ALA A 108 -2.57 6.69 -0.97
CA ALA A 108 -1.27 6.83 -0.31
C ALA A 108 -0.16 7.15 -1.32
N ARG A 109 -0.13 6.45 -2.46
CA ARG A 109 0.86 6.64 -3.52
C ARG A 109 0.79 8.04 -4.14
N ARG A 110 -0.41 8.53 -4.45
CA ARG A 110 -0.62 9.88 -4.99
C ARG A 110 -0.15 10.96 -4.01
N LYS A 111 -0.46 10.79 -2.71
CA LYS A 111 -0.02 11.69 -1.65
C LYS A 111 1.49 11.72 -1.51
N VAL A 112 2.13 10.55 -1.48
CA VAL A 112 3.59 10.42 -1.44
C VAL A 112 4.28 11.06 -2.64
N ALA A 113 3.72 10.88 -3.84
CA ALA A 113 4.26 11.46 -5.07
C ALA A 113 4.00 12.97 -5.20
N ASN A 114 3.25 13.58 -4.27
CA ASN A 114 2.79 14.96 -4.33
C ASN A 114 2.22 15.35 -5.71
N VAL A 115 1.41 14.46 -6.29
CA VAL A 115 0.86 14.67 -7.64
C VAL A 115 0.06 15.96 -7.72
N ASP A 116 -0.71 16.29 -6.67
CA ASP A 116 -1.54 17.48 -6.65
C ASP A 116 -0.70 18.76 -6.67
N GLY A 117 0.36 18.81 -5.85
CA GLY A 117 1.30 19.93 -5.89
C GLY A 117 2.02 20.06 -7.23
N LEU A 118 2.41 18.94 -7.86
CA LEU A 118 3.01 18.97 -9.19
C LEU A 118 2.04 19.49 -10.26
N ILE A 119 0.75 19.15 -10.16
CA ILE A 119 -0.28 19.64 -11.08
C ILE A 119 -0.49 21.14 -10.89
N GLU A 120 -0.59 21.60 -9.63
CA GLU A 120 -0.72 23.02 -9.29
C GLU A 120 0.49 23.82 -9.80
N ASP A 121 1.71 23.34 -9.55
CA ASP A 121 2.95 23.99 -9.99
C ASP A 121 3.06 24.07 -11.53
N LEU A 122 2.59 23.06 -12.26
CA LEU A 122 2.73 23.01 -13.72
C LEU A 122 1.59 23.70 -14.49
N LEU A 123 0.39 23.79 -13.91
CA LEU A 123 -0.80 24.32 -14.59
C LEU A 123 -1.31 25.64 -13.98
N GLY A 124 -0.82 26.04 -12.80
CA GLY A 124 -1.22 27.27 -12.13
C GLY A 124 -0.54 28.53 -12.66
N ASP A 125 0.59 28.40 -13.35
CA ASP A 125 1.41 29.52 -13.85
C ASP A 125 0.88 30.15 -15.16
N ASP A 126 -0.14 29.55 -15.80
CA ASP A 126 -0.67 30.00 -17.10
C ASP A 126 -1.77 31.09 -16.98
N GLU A 127 -2.18 31.51 -15.78
CA GLU A 127 -3.29 32.47 -15.57
C GLU A 127 -2.87 33.93 -15.23
N GLU A 128 -1.57 34.27 -15.16
CA GLU A 128 -1.09 35.63 -14.79
C GLU A 128 -0.47 36.49 -15.91
N GLU A 129 -0.73 36.21 -17.20
CA GLU A 129 -0.37 37.14 -18.29
C GLU A 129 -1.58 37.55 -19.16
N ILE A 130 -2.48 38.41 -18.66
CA ILE A 130 -3.26 39.38 -19.47
C ILE A 130 -3.49 40.68 -18.70
#